data_AF-A0A1J4Z274-F1
#
_entry.id   AF-A0A1J4Z274-F1
#
_cell.length_a   1.000
_cell.length_b   1.000
_cell.length_c   1.000
_cell.angle_alpha   90.00
_cell.angle_beta   90.00
_cell.angle_gamma   90.00
#
_symmetry.space_group_name_H-M   'P 1'
#
loop_
_entity.id
_entity.type
_entity.pdbx_description
1 polymer ?
#
loop_
_entity_poly.entity_id
_entity_poly.type
_entity_poly.pdbx_seq_one_letter_code
_entity_poly.pdbx_strand_id
1 'polypeptide(L)'
;MLRKKISGFAILAIFLFVNCAFAADSPRRNIFQRKQVTPVIEKKSSKANIKPVKKTVAKSVKKELEKPKIIRTDLMNPGQLSIPAEFGSVKEHWPHTSEQGTVNSAQSKIIIHIQDAHCNYEAQMNLAKMLEYLYLAHGITLVLVEGGSRSDSLSYMREYAPKDKRIEVADKYLKSGKICGENYLDIVEEYPIDVFGIEKPELYDANMNSFLKLDEIRDKDLILLDNLKQTANALKEKIYSNQLLDVEKKKKDYTDEKMKFKDYTIYLLSFTNDREEAALKKQDLENIALYNQALELEKKTDLKKTELERSKLLEYLTKTLPQAKLKECLAKTQAAKDEKIKQSEYYNYLKSLLPQGKSVEKIYPNLFAYIDYLNVFDKIDNEDLFKELPQFEDYIYNKLIGRNGDARELYFISRGIETFEGLVEIKITPDETRFYTENKKKFNIKEWKNFLAKQAKRHNISTNIDVNSNPLDNHLAFVDNFYDIALQREYAFAANTIKAMNERLPVSPLTGEKAAFKPQNPNAPKIAVLICGGYHTSTLMNLFKKQGIAYVVVAPNVTTATDKNLYRTVLKEVYTPMAGQVEVIQPIAKPTLPGLLRQQSNKENKEVPSGQ
;
A
#
# COMPACT_ATOMS: atom_id res chain seq x y z
N MET A 1 -3.55 2.48 -6.79
CA MET A 1 -3.59 1.62 -8.00
C MET A 1 -3.75 0.13 -7.70
N LEU A 2 -3.16 -0.42 -6.62
CA LEU A 2 -3.31 -1.86 -6.27
C LEU A 2 -4.77 -2.32 -6.03
N ARG A 3 -5.62 -1.49 -5.41
CA ARG A 3 -7.00 -1.85 -5.03
C ARG A 3 -7.89 -2.30 -6.19
N LYS A 4 -7.73 -1.71 -7.38
CA LYS A 4 -8.53 -2.10 -8.56
C LYS A 4 -7.99 -3.33 -9.26
N LYS A 5 -6.67 -3.56 -9.22
CA LYS A 5 -6.00 -4.74 -9.81
C LYS A 5 -6.39 -6.04 -9.11
N ILE A 6 -6.68 -6.00 -7.80
CA ILE A 6 -7.09 -7.17 -7.00
C ILE A 6 -8.54 -7.61 -7.30
N SER A 7 -9.43 -6.68 -7.72
CA SER A 7 -10.85 -6.99 -7.99
C SER A 7 -11.08 -7.98 -9.12
N GLY A 8 -10.08 -8.23 -9.98
CA GLY A 8 -10.14 -9.23 -11.05
C GLY A 8 -9.94 -10.69 -10.59
N PHE A 9 -9.64 -10.93 -9.31
CA PHE A 9 -9.34 -12.25 -8.77
C PHE A 9 -10.59 -13.07 -8.33
N ALA A 10 -11.79 -12.61 -8.67
CA ALA A 10 -13.04 -13.28 -8.33
C ALA A 10 -13.32 -14.48 -9.26
N ILE A 11 -12.56 -15.57 -9.11
CA ILE A 11 -12.97 -16.91 -9.60
C ILE A 11 -13.59 -17.73 -8.45
N LEU A 12 -13.37 -17.35 -7.18
CA LEU A 12 -13.87 -18.11 -6.03
C LEU A 12 -15.39 -17.97 -5.78
N ALA A 13 -16.01 -16.87 -6.22
CA ALA A 13 -17.41 -16.56 -5.87
C ALA A 13 -18.47 -17.41 -6.59
N ILE A 14 -18.09 -18.15 -7.65
CA ILE A 14 -19.06 -18.88 -8.48
C ILE A 14 -19.47 -20.22 -7.83
N PHE A 15 -18.65 -20.78 -6.93
CA PHE A 15 -18.87 -22.12 -6.36
C PHE A 15 -20.08 -22.22 -5.40
N LEU A 16 -20.48 -21.10 -4.77
CA LEU A 16 -21.59 -21.14 -3.78
C LEU A 16 -22.96 -20.76 -4.36
N PHE A 17 -23.00 -20.01 -5.47
CA PHE A 17 -24.26 -19.46 -5.98
C PHE A 17 -25.11 -20.45 -6.81
N VAL A 18 -24.53 -21.57 -7.28
CA VAL A 18 -25.26 -22.51 -8.14
C VAL A 18 -26.31 -23.33 -7.38
N ASN A 19 -26.36 -23.27 -6.05
CA ASN A 19 -27.39 -23.95 -5.23
C ASN A 19 -28.55 -23.07 -4.73
N CYS A 20 -28.69 -21.81 -5.19
CA CYS A 20 -29.83 -20.97 -4.82
C CYS A 20 -30.79 -20.63 -5.97
N ALA A 21 -30.53 -21.06 -7.20
CA ALA A 21 -31.39 -20.78 -8.34
C ALA A 21 -32.45 -21.88 -8.57
N PHE A 22 -33.23 -22.23 -7.54
CA PHE A 22 -34.56 -22.86 -7.66
C PHE A 22 -35.33 -22.71 -6.33
N ALA A 23 -35.70 -21.47 -5.98
CA ALA A 23 -36.86 -21.19 -5.14
C ALA A 23 -37.21 -19.69 -5.17
N ALA A 24 -38.37 -19.39 -5.75
CA ALA A 24 -39.23 -18.22 -5.56
C ALA A 24 -38.82 -16.85 -6.15
N ASP A 25 -39.46 -16.55 -7.30
CA ASP A 25 -39.79 -15.22 -7.82
C ASP A 25 -40.60 -14.37 -6.83
N SER A 26 -40.32 -13.07 -6.76
CA SER A 26 -41.22 -11.97 -7.20
C SER A 26 -40.89 -10.59 -6.53
N PRO A 27 -41.26 -9.45 -7.16
CA PRO A 27 -40.49 -8.19 -7.13
C PRO A 27 -41.19 -7.00 -6.44
N ARG A 28 -40.48 -5.85 -6.35
CA ARG A 28 -40.91 -4.40 -6.25
C ARG A 28 -40.07 -3.67 -5.18
N ARG A 29 -39.75 -2.37 -5.21
CA ARG A 29 -40.01 -1.22 -6.11
C ARG A 29 -39.03 -0.08 -5.70
N ASN A 30 -38.48 0.61 -6.70
CA ASN A 30 -37.85 1.93 -6.58
C ASN A 30 -38.90 3.00 -6.24
N ILE A 31 -38.68 3.83 -5.22
CA ILE A 31 -39.55 4.98 -4.88
C ILE A 31 -38.69 6.17 -4.37
N PHE A 32 -38.57 7.18 -5.26
CA PHE A 32 -38.39 8.64 -5.04
C PHE A 32 -37.09 9.17 -4.42
N GLN A 33 -36.25 9.90 -5.17
CA GLN A 33 -36.38 11.27 -5.73
C GLN A 33 -36.11 12.40 -4.72
N ARG A 34 -35.06 13.16 -5.09
CA ARG A 34 -34.57 14.44 -4.58
C ARG A 34 -35.69 15.47 -4.34
N LYS A 35 -35.54 16.26 -3.27
CA LYS A 35 -36.03 17.64 -3.23
C LYS A 35 -34.86 18.59 -2.99
N GLN A 36 -34.69 19.49 -3.96
CA GLN A 36 -33.89 20.70 -3.87
C GLN A 36 -34.56 21.69 -2.91
N VAL A 37 -33.76 22.43 -2.15
CA VAL A 37 -34.16 23.70 -1.53
C VAL A 37 -33.04 24.70 -1.74
N THR A 38 -33.37 25.78 -2.45
CA THR A 38 -32.55 26.97 -2.74
C THR A 38 -32.51 27.94 -1.54
N PRO A 39 -31.60 28.94 -1.53
CA PRO A 39 -30.98 29.48 -0.33
C PRO A 39 -31.64 30.77 0.16
N VAL A 40 -31.46 31.08 1.45
CA VAL A 40 -31.71 32.41 2.02
C VAL A 40 -30.37 33.04 2.40
N ILE A 41 -30.14 34.22 1.84
CA ILE A 41 -29.01 35.12 2.08
C ILE A 41 -29.36 36.03 3.26
N GLU A 42 -28.46 36.20 4.23
CA GLU A 42 -28.41 37.43 5.03
C GLU A 42 -26.97 37.80 5.43
N LYS A 43 -26.71 39.12 5.47
CA LYS A 43 -25.41 39.78 5.46
C LYS A 43 -24.88 40.14 6.87
N LYS A 44 -23.56 39.95 7.01
CA LYS A 44 -22.48 40.76 7.64
C LYS A 44 -22.57 41.40 9.04
N SER A 45 -21.39 41.29 9.68
CA SER A 45 -20.72 42.13 10.70
C SER A 45 -21.02 41.73 12.16
N SER A 46 -20.10 41.78 13.13
CA SER A 46 -18.80 42.45 13.26
C SER A 46 -17.92 41.77 14.33
N LYS A 47 -16.65 42.18 14.42
CA LYS A 47 -15.61 41.70 15.34
C LYS A 47 -15.97 41.92 16.82
N ALA A 48 -15.68 40.94 17.69
CA ALA A 48 -15.48 41.19 19.12
C ALA A 48 -14.56 40.14 19.78
N ASN A 49 -13.70 40.63 20.67
CA ASN A 49 -12.69 39.93 21.46
C ASN A 49 -13.28 38.81 22.35
N ILE A 50 -12.59 37.68 22.40
CA ILE A 50 -12.97 36.50 23.21
C ILE A 50 -12.30 36.60 24.60
N LYS A 51 -13.13 36.63 25.65
CA LYS A 51 -12.76 36.26 27.03
C LYS A 51 -13.49 34.95 27.39
N PRO A 52 -12.94 34.10 28.27
CA PRO A 52 -13.53 32.82 28.63
C PRO A 52 -14.85 33.03 29.38
N VAL A 53 -15.92 32.37 28.92
CA VAL A 53 -17.26 32.46 29.51
C VAL A 53 -17.48 31.32 30.52
N LYS A 54 -17.88 31.67 31.74
CA LYS A 54 -18.31 30.73 32.79
C LYS A 54 -19.58 29.99 32.37
N LYS A 55 -19.59 28.68 32.62
CA LYS A 55 -20.69 27.73 32.35
C LYS A 55 -22.01 28.18 32.96
N THR A 56 -23.06 28.25 32.13
CA THR A 56 -24.45 28.06 32.56
C THR A 56 -25.14 27.15 31.56
N VAL A 57 -25.67 26.03 32.04
CA VAL A 57 -26.19 24.91 31.26
C VAL A 57 -27.66 25.17 30.89
N ALA A 58 -27.98 25.13 29.60
CA ALA A 58 -29.34 24.91 29.12
C ALA A 58 -29.36 23.63 28.26
N LYS A 59 -30.00 22.58 28.77
CA LYS A 59 -30.16 21.29 28.07
C LYS A 59 -31.15 21.45 26.92
N SER A 60 -30.65 21.42 25.68
CA SER A 60 -31.45 20.98 24.52
C SER A 60 -31.06 19.54 24.20
N VAL A 61 -32.01 18.62 24.41
CA VAL A 61 -31.81 17.18 24.16
C VAL A 61 -31.93 16.94 22.66
N LYS A 62 -30.80 16.99 21.94
CA LYS A 62 -30.66 16.25 20.68
C LYS A 62 -30.31 14.82 21.05
N LYS A 63 -31.14 13.87 20.61
CA LYS A 63 -30.94 12.42 20.81
C LYS A 63 -29.67 12.01 20.07
N GLU A 64 -28.55 11.95 20.78
CA GLU A 64 -27.27 11.42 20.27
C GLU A 64 -27.51 9.95 19.91
N LEU A 65 -27.23 9.57 18.66
CA LEU A 65 -27.26 8.17 18.25
C LEU A 65 -26.29 7.40 19.15
N GLU A 66 -26.80 6.46 19.96
CA GLU A 66 -25.95 5.67 20.84
C GLU A 66 -24.88 4.95 20.01
N LYS A 67 -23.61 5.26 20.29
CA LYS A 67 -22.47 4.57 19.67
C LYS A 67 -22.57 3.07 20.01
N PRO A 68 -22.30 2.17 19.05
CA PRO A 68 -22.41 0.73 19.30
C PRO A 68 -21.56 0.32 20.50
N LYS A 69 -22.09 -0.59 21.35
CA LYS A 69 -21.33 -1.15 22.47
C LYS A 69 -20.22 -2.06 21.93
N ILE A 70 -19.02 -1.51 21.79
CA ILE A 70 -17.82 -2.25 21.39
C ILE A 70 -17.21 -2.90 22.64
N ILE A 71 -17.02 -4.22 22.62
CA ILE A 71 -16.32 -4.95 23.69
C ILE A 71 -14.81 -4.73 23.51
N ARG A 72 -14.15 -4.23 24.56
CA ARG A 72 -12.70 -4.01 24.56
C ARG A 72 -11.94 -5.34 24.59
N THR A 73 -10.93 -5.47 23.73
CA THR A 73 -10.07 -6.65 23.59
C THR A 73 -8.61 -6.23 23.41
N ASP A 74 -7.69 -6.96 24.03
CA ASP A 74 -6.26 -6.73 23.82
C ASP A 74 -5.82 -7.36 22.49
N LEU A 75 -5.12 -6.57 21.66
CA LEU A 75 -4.56 -7.06 20.41
C LEU A 75 -3.20 -7.74 20.68
N MET A 76 -3.19 -9.07 20.68
CA MET A 76 -1.99 -9.86 20.99
C MET A 76 -1.09 -10.11 19.78
N ASN A 77 -1.68 -10.15 18.57
CA ASN A 77 -0.96 -10.35 17.32
C ASN A 77 -1.54 -9.45 16.22
N PRO A 78 -0.69 -8.89 15.33
CA PRO A 78 -1.12 -8.13 14.15
C PRO A 78 -2.27 -8.76 13.34
N GLY A 79 -2.24 -10.06 13.11
CA GLY A 79 -3.24 -10.77 12.30
C GLY A 79 -4.63 -10.84 12.93
N GLN A 80 -4.78 -10.47 14.20
CA GLN A 80 -6.08 -10.37 14.87
C GLN A 80 -6.78 -9.04 14.61
N LEU A 81 -6.07 -8.03 14.07
CA LEU A 81 -6.65 -6.72 13.85
C LEU A 81 -7.70 -6.80 12.74
N SER A 82 -8.94 -6.45 13.10
CA SER A 82 -10.01 -6.21 12.14
C SER A 82 -10.31 -4.72 12.09
N ILE A 83 -10.58 -4.21 10.89
CA ILE A 83 -11.02 -2.84 10.68
C ILE A 83 -12.40 -2.91 10.00
N PRO A 84 -13.41 -2.16 10.47
CA PRO A 84 -14.70 -2.11 9.80
C PRO A 84 -14.54 -1.78 8.31
N ALA A 85 -15.14 -2.60 7.45
CA ALA A 85 -14.96 -2.55 6.00
C ALA A 85 -15.48 -1.24 5.39
N GLU A 86 -16.34 -0.51 6.09
CA GLU A 86 -16.78 0.83 5.71
C GLU A 86 -15.70 1.90 5.90
N PHE A 87 -14.70 1.68 6.77
CA PHE A 87 -13.65 2.66 7.07
C PHE A 87 -12.35 2.37 6.34
N GLY A 88 -11.90 1.11 6.33
CA GLY A 88 -10.58 0.76 5.78
C GLY A 88 -10.41 -0.72 5.51
N SER A 89 -9.23 -1.06 5.02
CA SER A 89 -8.83 -2.47 4.90
C SER A 89 -7.36 -2.68 5.21
N VAL A 90 -7.08 -3.80 5.88
CA VAL A 90 -5.73 -4.32 6.11
C VAL A 90 -5.09 -4.66 4.76
N LYS A 91 -3.83 -4.25 4.58
CA LYS A 91 -3.04 -4.49 3.36
C LYS A 91 -2.07 -5.64 3.56
N GLU A 92 -1.33 -5.57 4.65
CA GLU A 92 -0.37 -6.58 5.04
C GLU A 92 -0.23 -6.56 6.56
N HIS A 93 0.35 -7.62 7.10
CA HIS A 93 0.78 -7.67 8.48
C HIS A 93 2.03 -8.53 8.59
N TRP A 94 2.85 -8.25 9.60
CA TRP A 94 4.03 -9.02 9.93
C TRP A 94 4.02 -9.36 11.42
N PRO A 95 4.04 -10.65 11.81
CA PRO A 95 4.01 -11.07 13.20
C PRO A 95 5.35 -10.77 13.90
N HIS A 96 5.37 -10.95 15.22
CA HIS A 96 6.63 -10.93 15.96
C HIS A 96 7.55 -12.08 15.50
N THR A 97 8.74 -11.73 15.03
CA THR A 97 9.80 -12.70 14.75
C THR A 97 10.92 -12.49 15.75
N SER A 98 11.30 -13.55 16.49
CA SER A 98 12.57 -13.58 17.21
C SER A 98 13.47 -14.59 16.51
N GLU A 99 14.73 -14.24 16.28
CA GLU A 99 15.75 -15.20 15.79
C GLU A 99 15.98 -16.35 16.79
N GLN A 100 15.44 -16.26 18.01
CA GLN A 100 15.67 -17.17 19.14
C GLN A 100 14.38 -17.80 19.71
N GLY A 101 13.25 -17.72 18.99
CA GLY A 101 12.01 -18.42 19.34
C GLY A 101 11.29 -17.98 20.63
N THR A 102 11.79 -16.98 21.36
CA THR A 102 11.17 -16.43 22.57
C THR A 102 10.96 -14.93 22.45
N VAL A 103 9.71 -14.52 22.25
CA VAL A 103 9.31 -13.11 22.32
C VAL A 103 9.11 -12.76 23.80
N ASN A 104 9.94 -11.87 24.35
CA ASN A 104 9.67 -11.31 25.67
C ASN A 104 8.40 -10.43 25.58
N SER A 105 7.25 -11.01 25.94
CA SER A 105 5.91 -10.43 25.75
C SER A 105 5.76 -9.05 26.38
N ALA A 106 6.39 -8.81 27.55
CA ALA A 106 6.36 -7.53 28.26
C ALA A 106 7.07 -6.36 27.53
N GLN A 107 7.91 -6.66 26.53
CA GLN A 107 8.60 -5.65 25.71
C GLN A 107 8.16 -5.66 24.24
N SER A 108 7.24 -6.55 23.89
CA SER A 108 6.71 -6.67 22.52
C SER A 108 6.00 -5.38 22.08
N LYS A 109 6.17 -5.01 20.82
CA LYS A 109 5.60 -3.79 20.20
C LYS A 109 4.84 -4.11 18.93
N ILE A 110 3.64 -3.55 18.78
CA ILE A 110 2.87 -3.59 17.52
C ILE A 110 2.71 -2.16 17.00
N ILE A 111 3.03 -1.96 15.72
CA ILE A 111 2.76 -0.71 15.01
C ILE A 111 1.58 -0.92 14.07
N ILE A 112 0.51 -0.15 14.26
CA ILE A 112 -0.59 -0.08 13.30
C ILE A 112 -0.29 1.10 12.37
N HIS A 113 0.26 0.84 11.19
CA HIS A 113 0.52 1.86 10.20
C HIS A 113 -0.76 2.15 9.40
N ILE A 114 -1.33 3.34 9.55
CA ILE A 114 -2.45 3.80 8.72
C ILE A 114 -1.88 4.68 7.60
N GLN A 115 -2.14 4.30 6.35
CA GLN A 115 -1.73 5.07 5.19
C GLN A 115 -2.56 6.34 5.08
N ASP A 116 -1.89 7.48 5.00
CA ASP A 116 -2.53 8.77 4.82
C ASP A 116 -2.72 9.10 3.34
N ALA A 117 -3.96 9.48 2.98
CA ALA A 117 -4.27 10.14 1.73
C ALA A 117 -4.58 11.61 2.04
N HIS A 118 -3.52 12.41 2.12
CA HIS A 118 -3.59 13.83 2.47
C HIS A 118 -4.65 14.58 1.67
N CYS A 119 -5.35 15.51 2.32
CA CYS A 119 -6.38 16.36 1.72
C CYS A 119 -7.58 15.63 1.06
N ASN A 120 -7.65 14.29 1.15
CA ASN A 120 -8.83 13.55 0.72
C ASN A 120 -9.82 13.46 1.88
N TYR A 121 -10.88 14.26 1.83
CA TYR A 121 -11.87 14.35 2.90
C TYR A 121 -12.46 12.99 3.32
N GLU A 122 -12.80 12.13 2.36
CA GLU A 122 -13.34 10.79 2.64
C GLU A 122 -12.31 9.91 3.37
N ALA A 123 -11.06 9.94 2.91
CA ALA A 123 -9.95 9.23 3.55
C ALA A 123 -9.72 9.72 4.98
N GLN A 124 -9.68 11.04 5.18
CA GLN A 124 -9.42 11.65 6.49
C GLN A 124 -10.56 11.34 7.48
N MET A 125 -11.82 11.40 7.03
CA MET A 125 -12.97 11.02 7.86
C MET A 125 -12.93 9.54 8.22
N ASN A 126 -12.54 8.68 7.29
CA ASN A 126 -12.40 7.26 7.55
C ASN A 126 -11.20 6.96 8.45
N LEU A 127 -10.09 7.70 8.34
CA LEU A 127 -8.98 7.67 9.28
C LEU A 127 -9.43 8.02 10.69
N ALA A 128 -10.19 9.12 10.87
CA ALA A 128 -10.74 9.51 12.16
C ALA A 128 -11.61 8.41 12.79
N LYS A 129 -12.48 7.77 11.99
CA LYS A 129 -13.33 6.64 12.43
C LYS A 129 -12.52 5.40 12.78
N MET A 130 -11.45 5.10 12.03
CA MET A 130 -10.54 3.99 12.36
C MET A 130 -9.84 4.25 13.69
N LEU A 131 -9.34 5.46 13.93
CA LEU A 131 -8.71 5.82 15.21
C LEU A 131 -9.69 5.71 16.38
N GLU A 132 -10.93 6.20 16.21
CA GLU A 132 -11.99 6.05 17.20
C GLU A 132 -12.26 4.57 17.50
N TYR A 133 -12.40 3.75 16.46
CA TYR A 133 -12.59 2.31 16.59
C TYR A 133 -11.43 1.67 17.35
N LEU A 134 -10.18 1.97 16.98
CA LEU A 134 -8.97 1.43 17.63
C LEU A 134 -8.91 1.80 19.11
N TYR A 135 -9.31 3.01 19.48
CA TYR A 135 -9.43 3.39 20.88
C TYR A 135 -10.56 2.62 21.59
N LEU A 136 -11.75 2.56 21.01
CA LEU A 136 -12.91 1.92 21.64
C LEU A 136 -12.75 0.40 21.77
N ALA A 137 -12.18 -0.25 20.77
CA ALA A 137 -11.99 -1.70 20.69
C ALA A 137 -10.72 -2.18 21.39
N HIS A 138 -9.62 -1.42 21.32
CA HIS A 138 -8.30 -1.90 21.76
C HIS A 138 -7.60 -0.95 22.76
N GLY A 139 -8.22 0.16 23.14
CA GLY A 139 -7.65 1.10 24.11
C GLY A 139 -6.37 1.78 23.63
N ILE A 140 -6.17 1.87 22.32
CA ILE A 140 -4.96 2.46 21.73
C ILE A 140 -5.03 3.99 21.86
N THR A 141 -3.99 4.58 22.45
CA THR A 141 -3.96 6.01 22.80
C THR A 141 -2.83 6.78 22.12
N LEU A 142 -1.73 6.13 21.74
CA LEU A 142 -0.61 6.81 21.09
C LEU A 142 -0.79 6.81 19.56
N VAL A 143 -0.87 8.00 18.98
CA VAL A 143 -0.98 8.23 17.55
C VAL A 143 0.22 9.06 17.10
N LEU A 144 1.03 8.49 16.23
CA LEU A 144 2.27 9.07 15.74
C LEU A 144 2.08 9.57 14.31
N VAL A 145 2.51 10.80 14.04
CA VAL A 145 2.17 11.47 12.76
C VAL A 145 3.39 12.01 12.02
N GLU A 146 3.39 11.81 10.71
CA GLU A 146 4.24 12.54 9.77
C GLU A 146 3.93 14.05 9.82
N GLY A 147 4.94 14.91 9.59
CA GLY A 147 4.72 16.35 9.45
C GLY A 147 4.59 17.13 10.76
N GLY A 148 4.79 16.47 11.92
CA GLY A 148 4.95 17.13 13.22
C GLY A 148 6.21 16.66 13.93
N SER A 149 6.79 17.49 14.80
CA SER A 149 8.00 17.15 15.61
C SER A 149 7.78 17.23 17.13
N ARG A 150 6.53 17.50 17.54
CA ARG A 150 6.10 17.70 18.93
C ARG A 150 4.66 17.22 19.10
N SER A 151 4.05 17.52 20.26
CA SER A 151 2.61 17.32 20.44
C SER A 151 1.84 18.03 19.33
N ASP A 152 1.04 17.27 18.60
CA ASP A 152 0.13 17.73 17.55
C ASP A 152 -1.35 17.61 17.99
N SER A 153 -1.55 17.39 19.30
CA SER A 153 -2.88 17.34 19.90
C SER A 153 -3.54 18.73 19.91
N LEU A 154 -4.80 18.75 19.48
CA LEU A 154 -5.75 19.87 19.57
C LEU A 154 -6.67 19.76 20.80
N SER A 155 -6.45 18.80 21.69
CA SER A 155 -7.28 18.55 22.87
C SER A 155 -7.43 19.78 23.79
N TYR A 156 -6.40 20.63 23.87
CA TYR A 156 -6.45 21.90 24.61
C TYR A 156 -7.55 22.85 24.08
N MET A 157 -7.96 22.72 22.82
CA MET A 157 -9.02 23.56 22.24
C MET A 157 -10.43 23.15 22.70
N ARG A 158 -10.59 21.96 23.29
CA ARG A 158 -11.90 21.40 23.66
C ARG A 158 -12.65 22.27 24.67
N GLU A 159 -11.95 22.96 25.56
CA GLU A 159 -12.54 23.83 26.59
C GLU A 159 -13.13 25.14 26.03
N TYR A 160 -12.72 25.56 24.84
CA TYR A 160 -13.10 26.85 24.25
C TYR A 160 -14.42 26.80 23.47
N ALA A 161 -14.94 25.62 23.15
CA ALA A 161 -16.17 25.48 22.37
C ALA A 161 -16.95 24.17 22.66
N PRO A 162 -18.29 24.21 22.62
CA PRO A 162 -19.10 22.99 22.73
C PRO A 162 -18.88 22.05 21.54
N LYS A 163 -19.17 20.76 21.73
CA LYS A 163 -18.85 19.68 20.75
C LYS A 163 -19.45 19.94 19.36
N ASP A 164 -20.68 20.44 19.29
CA ASP A 164 -21.35 20.76 18.02
C ASP A 164 -20.58 21.83 17.22
N LYS A 165 -20.04 22.85 17.90
CA LYS A 165 -19.19 23.87 17.27
C LYS A 165 -17.82 23.33 16.89
N ARG A 166 -17.24 22.44 17.70
CA ARG A 166 -15.99 21.76 17.36
C ARG A 166 -16.14 20.92 16.08
N ILE A 167 -17.25 20.18 15.93
CA ILE A 167 -17.57 19.43 14.70
C ILE A 167 -17.68 20.36 13.49
N GLU A 168 -18.45 21.45 13.60
CA GLU A 168 -18.66 22.42 12.51
C GLU A 168 -17.32 23.00 12.01
N VAL A 169 -16.46 23.43 12.94
CA VAL A 169 -15.16 24.01 12.60
C VAL A 169 -14.22 22.94 12.07
N ALA A 170 -14.07 21.81 12.76
CA ALA A 170 -13.17 20.74 12.35
C ALA A 170 -13.51 20.20 10.96
N ASP A 171 -14.79 19.98 10.65
CA ASP A 171 -15.24 19.54 9.31
C ASP A 171 -14.83 20.53 8.21
N LYS A 172 -14.96 21.84 8.46
CA LYS A 172 -14.52 22.89 7.53
C LYS A 172 -13.01 22.85 7.30
N TYR A 173 -12.22 22.72 8.35
CA TYR A 173 -10.75 22.66 8.22
C TYR A 173 -10.29 21.35 7.58
N LEU A 174 -10.97 20.23 7.85
CA LEU A 174 -10.71 18.93 7.22
C LEU A 174 -10.98 18.97 5.72
N LYS A 175 -12.12 19.55 5.30
CA LYS A 175 -12.48 19.74 3.88
C LYS A 175 -11.50 20.63 3.12
N SER A 176 -10.88 21.59 3.80
CA SER A 176 -9.86 22.46 3.22
C SER A 176 -8.43 21.92 3.35
N GLY A 177 -8.26 20.71 3.90
CA GLY A 177 -6.95 20.06 4.07
C GLY A 177 -6.07 20.65 5.16
N LYS A 178 -6.58 21.58 5.98
CA LYS A 178 -5.80 22.31 6.99
C LYS A 178 -5.59 21.52 8.29
N ILE A 179 -6.39 20.48 8.51
CA ILE A 179 -6.21 19.50 9.57
C ILE A 179 -6.41 18.10 8.99
N CYS A 180 -5.87 17.08 9.65
CA CYS A 180 -6.00 15.68 9.28
C CYS A 180 -7.04 14.95 10.16
N GLY A 181 -7.31 13.69 9.84
CA GLY A 181 -8.33 12.87 10.52
C GLY A 181 -8.06 12.66 12.01
N GLU A 182 -6.80 12.52 12.40
CA GLU A 182 -6.36 12.44 13.79
C GLU A 182 -6.63 13.73 14.56
N ASN A 183 -6.37 14.89 13.95
CA ASN A 183 -6.66 16.18 14.56
C ASN A 183 -8.18 16.40 14.66
N TYR A 184 -8.94 15.96 13.65
CA TYR A 184 -10.40 15.98 13.68
C TYR A 184 -10.95 15.16 14.85
N LEU A 185 -10.49 13.91 15.01
CA LEU A 185 -10.90 13.07 16.13
C LEU A 185 -10.52 13.73 17.46
N ASP A 186 -9.27 14.18 17.57
CA ASP A 186 -8.72 14.75 18.79
C ASP A 186 -9.41 16.05 19.21
N ILE A 187 -9.83 16.91 18.28
CA ILE A 187 -10.57 18.12 18.64
C ILE A 187 -12.07 17.85 18.88
N VAL A 188 -12.67 16.81 18.29
CA VAL A 188 -14.12 16.55 18.38
C VAL A 188 -14.49 15.66 19.56
N GLU A 189 -13.75 14.59 19.79
CA GLU A 189 -14.04 13.63 20.87
C GLU A 189 -13.22 13.94 22.12
N GLU A 190 -13.57 13.31 23.24
CA GLU A 190 -12.92 13.53 24.54
C GLU A 190 -11.98 12.38 24.93
N TYR A 191 -11.56 11.59 23.94
CA TYR A 191 -10.64 10.48 24.17
C TYR A 191 -9.24 11.01 24.55
N PRO A 192 -8.52 10.33 25.45
CA PRO A 192 -7.16 10.70 25.85
C PRO A 192 -6.14 10.19 24.81
N ILE A 193 -6.31 10.58 23.55
CA ILE A 193 -5.43 10.21 22.45
C ILE A 193 -4.27 11.21 22.38
N ASP A 194 -3.04 10.71 22.51
CA ASP A 194 -1.82 11.48 22.39
C ASP A 194 -1.36 11.49 20.93
N VAL A 195 -1.65 12.58 20.23
CA VAL A 195 -1.18 12.82 18.86
C VAL A 195 0.20 13.47 18.92
N PHE A 196 1.23 12.76 18.46
CA PHE A 196 2.62 13.17 18.59
C PHE A 196 3.39 13.02 17.28
N GLY A 197 4.07 14.08 16.90
CA GLY A 197 4.86 14.13 15.68
C GLY A 197 6.19 13.36 15.77
N ILE A 198 6.56 12.68 14.68
CA ILE A 198 7.80 11.88 14.57
C ILE A 198 8.84 12.44 13.59
N GLU A 199 8.61 13.66 13.10
CA GLU A 199 9.48 14.34 12.16
C GLU A 199 10.78 14.82 12.78
N LYS A 200 11.84 14.88 11.96
CA LYS A 200 13.06 15.60 12.30
C LYS A 200 13.02 16.98 11.63
N PRO A 201 12.93 18.09 12.39
CA PRO A 201 12.74 19.43 11.85
C PRO A 201 13.66 19.79 10.67
N GLU A 202 14.96 19.49 10.79
CA GLU A 202 15.93 19.87 9.76
C GLU A 202 15.73 19.08 8.46
N LEU A 203 15.30 17.82 8.56
CA LEU A 203 15.03 16.99 7.38
C LEU A 203 13.72 17.38 6.71
N TYR A 204 12.70 17.77 7.49
CA TYR A 204 11.45 18.30 6.96
C TYR A 204 11.68 19.56 6.13
N ASP A 205 12.40 20.53 6.70
CA ASP A 205 12.67 21.80 6.02
C ASP A 205 13.55 21.59 4.78
N ALA A 206 14.57 20.73 4.87
CA ALA A 206 15.40 20.37 3.72
C ALA A 206 14.58 19.68 2.61
N ASN A 207 13.64 18.80 2.99
CA ASN A 207 12.78 18.11 2.03
C ASN A 207 11.76 19.07 1.41
N MET A 208 11.17 19.98 2.19
CA MET A 208 10.25 21.00 1.70
C MET A 208 10.94 21.98 0.74
N ASN A 209 12.15 22.45 1.08
CA ASN A 209 12.93 23.30 0.19
C ASN A 209 13.27 22.58 -1.13
N SER A 210 13.54 21.28 -1.07
CA SER A 210 13.77 20.46 -2.28
C SER A 210 12.49 20.27 -3.09
N PHE A 211 11.35 20.08 -2.43
CA PHE A 211 10.02 20.01 -3.05
C PHE A 211 9.66 21.31 -3.77
N LEU A 212 9.88 22.47 -3.15
CA LEU A 212 9.56 23.77 -3.75
C LEU A 212 10.38 24.00 -5.03
N LYS A 213 11.68 23.69 -5.01
CA LYS A 213 12.54 23.74 -6.21
C LYS A 213 12.05 22.77 -7.30
N LEU A 214 11.66 21.56 -6.92
CA LEU A 214 11.12 20.57 -7.86
C LEU A 214 9.81 21.05 -8.50
N ASP A 215 8.92 21.67 -7.72
CA ASP A 215 7.65 22.18 -8.20
C ASP A 215 7.82 23.35 -9.19
N GLU A 216 8.84 24.19 -9.02
CA GLU A 216 9.19 25.29 -9.95
C GLU A 216 9.65 24.79 -11.33
N ILE A 217 10.35 23.67 -11.39
CA ILE A 217 10.90 23.10 -12.63
C ILE A 217 9.98 22.07 -13.29
N ARG A 218 9.07 21.45 -12.52
CA ARG A 218 8.27 20.29 -12.95
C ARG A 218 7.63 20.47 -14.32
N ASP A 219 6.83 21.52 -14.49
CA ASP A 219 6.01 21.64 -15.70
C ASP A 219 6.88 21.85 -16.94
N LYS A 220 8.05 22.50 -16.79
CA LYS A 220 9.05 22.64 -17.86
C LYS A 220 9.71 21.30 -18.17
N ASP A 221 10.10 20.54 -17.15
CA ASP A 221 10.75 19.24 -17.32
C ASP A 221 9.80 18.23 -17.95
N LEU A 222 8.52 18.23 -17.58
CA LEU A 222 7.51 17.37 -18.20
C LEU A 222 7.34 17.65 -19.70
N ILE A 223 7.40 18.92 -20.12
CA ILE A 223 7.37 19.27 -21.56
C ILE A 223 8.61 18.73 -22.28
N LEU A 224 9.79 18.86 -21.67
CA LEU A 224 11.04 18.35 -22.25
C LEU A 224 11.04 16.82 -22.33
N LEU A 225 10.60 16.13 -21.28
CA LEU A 225 10.46 14.69 -21.23
C LEU A 225 9.44 14.18 -22.26
N ASP A 226 8.31 14.87 -22.43
CA ASP A 226 7.31 14.52 -23.44
C ASP A 226 7.87 14.60 -24.86
N ASN A 227 8.71 15.60 -25.17
CA ASN A 227 9.41 15.66 -26.47
C ASN A 227 10.32 14.45 -26.71
N LEU A 228 11.04 13.98 -25.68
CA LEU A 228 11.85 12.75 -25.77
C LEU A 228 10.96 11.53 -25.97
N LYS A 229 9.85 11.45 -25.22
CA LYS A 229 8.88 10.36 -25.26
C LYS A 229 8.21 10.22 -26.61
N GLN A 230 7.77 11.33 -27.21
CA GLN A 230 7.17 11.34 -28.55
C GLN A 230 8.17 10.83 -29.59
N THR A 231 9.43 11.27 -29.53
CA THR A 231 10.49 10.79 -30.42
C THR A 231 10.78 9.30 -30.21
N ALA A 232 10.88 8.85 -28.95
CA ALA A 232 11.10 7.45 -28.61
C ALA A 232 9.95 6.57 -29.13
N ASN A 233 8.70 6.98 -28.96
CA ASN A 233 7.53 6.25 -29.46
C ASN A 233 7.52 6.17 -30.99
N ALA A 234 7.85 7.25 -31.70
CA ALA A 234 7.97 7.21 -33.16
C ALA A 234 9.10 6.27 -33.62
N LEU A 235 10.19 6.18 -32.86
CA LEU A 235 11.29 5.25 -33.12
C LEU A 235 10.93 3.80 -32.82
N LYS A 236 10.08 3.52 -31.82
CA LYS A 236 9.59 2.16 -31.54
C LYS A 236 8.95 1.56 -32.79
N GLU A 237 8.10 2.32 -33.48
CA GLU A 237 7.45 1.90 -34.74
C GLU A 237 8.43 1.55 -35.89
N LYS A 238 9.70 1.97 -35.79
CA LYS A 238 10.73 1.70 -36.81
C LYS A 238 11.78 0.67 -36.36
N ILE A 239 12.06 0.58 -35.06
CA ILE A 239 13.16 -0.21 -34.51
C ILE A 239 12.66 -1.52 -33.89
N TYR A 240 11.47 -1.53 -33.30
CA TYR A 240 10.91 -2.72 -32.66
C TYR A 240 10.42 -3.73 -33.69
N SER A 241 10.48 -5.01 -33.31
CA SER A 241 9.81 -6.07 -34.06
C SER A 241 8.29 -5.98 -33.88
N ASN A 242 7.52 -6.59 -34.78
CA ASN A 242 6.07 -6.67 -34.65
C ASN A 242 5.63 -7.31 -33.32
N GLN A 243 6.39 -8.28 -32.82
CA GLN A 243 6.13 -8.90 -31.52
C GLN A 243 6.31 -7.90 -30.37
N LEU A 244 7.37 -7.09 -30.39
CA LEU A 244 7.59 -6.05 -29.38
C LEU A 244 6.51 -4.96 -29.43
N LEU A 245 6.09 -4.54 -30.62
CA LEU A 245 4.99 -3.58 -30.78
C LEU A 245 3.65 -4.14 -30.24
N ASP A 246 3.38 -5.43 -30.45
CA ASP A 246 2.21 -6.08 -29.86
C ASP A 246 2.30 -6.12 -28.33
N VAL A 247 3.48 -6.42 -27.76
CA VAL A 247 3.68 -6.37 -26.30
C VAL A 247 3.43 -4.96 -25.73
N GLU A 248 3.94 -3.90 -26.38
CA GLU A 248 3.67 -2.50 -26.00
C GLU A 248 2.16 -2.22 -25.98
N LYS A 249 1.44 -2.66 -27.01
CA LYS A 249 0.00 -2.49 -27.11
C LYS A 249 -0.74 -3.23 -25.99
N LYS A 250 -0.38 -4.49 -25.72
CA LYS A 250 -1.00 -5.30 -24.65
C LYS A 250 -0.71 -4.74 -23.26
N LYS A 251 0.51 -4.26 -23.03
CA LYS A 251 0.88 -3.54 -21.80
C LYS A 251 0.04 -2.28 -21.62
N LYS A 252 -0.17 -1.51 -22.70
CA LYS A 252 -1.06 -0.34 -22.68
C LYS A 252 -2.51 -0.73 -22.39
N ASP A 253 -3.05 -1.76 -23.04
CA ASP A 253 -4.41 -2.23 -22.79
C ASP A 253 -4.59 -2.69 -21.33
N TYR A 254 -3.59 -3.37 -20.75
CA TYR A 254 -3.60 -3.75 -19.33
C TYR A 254 -3.56 -2.51 -18.42
N THR A 255 -2.69 -1.55 -18.71
CA THR A 255 -2.53 -0.32 -17.91
C THR A 255 -3.77 0.58 -17.98
N ASP A 256 -4.41 0.67 -19.15
CA ASP A 256 -5.65 1.41 -19.40
C ASP A 256 -6.91 0.65 -18.88
N GLU A 257 -6.75 -0.45 -18.15
CA GLU A 257 -7.83 -1.32 -17.63
C GLU A 257 -8.73 -1.95 -18.72
N LYS A 258 -8.28 -1.99 -19.99
CA LYS A 258 -8.97 -2.64 -21.12
C LYS A 258 -8.71 -4.14 -21.20
N MET A 259 -7.65 -4.63 -20.56
CA MET A 259 -7.28 -6.03 -20.46
C MET A 259 -7.19 -6.46 -18.99
N LYS A 260 -7.73 -7.63 -18.66
CA LYS A 260 -7.66 -8.17 -17.30
C LYS A 260 -6.26 -8.71 -17.02
N PHE A 261 -5.90 -8.74 -15.72
CA PHE A 261 -4.63 -9.30 -15.26
C PHE A 261 -4.38 -10.71 -15.82
N LYS A 262 -5.35 -11.63 -15.66
CA LYS A 262 -5.27 -13.01 -16.14
C LYS A 262 -4.89 -13.09 -17.62
N ASP A 263 -5.59 -12.33 -18.46
CA ASP A 263 -5.38 -12.34 -19.92
C ASP A 263 -3.98 -11.81 -20.28
N TYR A 264 -3.55 -10.74 -19.61
CA TYR A 264 -2.23 -10.16 -19.84
C TYR A 264 -1.09 -11.09 -19.40
N THR A 265 -1.22 -11.72 -18.23
CA THR A 265 -0.24 -12.69 -17.74
C THR A 265 -0.16 -13.92 -18.64
N ILE A 266 -1.29 -14.45 -19.12
CA ILE A 266 -1.32 -15.56 -20.08
C ILE A 266 -0.62 -15.16 -21.38
N TYR A 267 -0.85 -13.94 -21.86
CA TYR A 267 -0.18 -13.42 -23.04
C TYR A 267 1.35 -13.35 -22.85
N LEU A 268 1.84 -12.83 -21.71
CA LEU A 268 3.28 -12.80 -21.42
C LEU A 268 3.87 -14.22 -21.29
N LEU A 269 3.18 -15.13 -20.62
CA LEU A 269 3.56 -16.55 -20.49
C LEU A 269 3.57 -17.28 -21.85
N SER A 270 2.84 -16.81 -22.86
CA SER A 270 2.90 -17.42 -24.20
C SER A 270 4.28 -17.26 -24.87
N PHE A 271 5.13 -16.37 -24.35
CA PHE A 271 6.51 -16.22 -24.79
C PHE A 271 7.50 -17.09 -24.01
N THR A 272 7.07 -17.86 -23.01
CA THR A 272 7.93 -18.80 -22.26
C THR A 272 7.78 -20.23 -22.76
N ASN A 273 8.78 -21.07 -22.44
CA ASN A 273 8.69 -22.52 -22.58
C ASN A 273 8.86 -23.21 -21.23
N ASP A 274 8.56 -24.52 -21.15
CA ASP A 274 8.62 -25.31 -19.91
C ASP A 274 9.95 -25.16 -19.13
N ARG A 275 11.08 -25.06 -19.84
CA ARG A 275 12.40 -24.90 -19.21
C ARG A 275 12.57 -23.51 -18.59
N GLU A 276 12.10 -22.48 -19.27
CA GLU A 276 12.15 -21.09 -18.78
C GLU A 276 11.18 -20.90 -17.62
N GLU A 277 9.99 -21.50 -17.69
CA GLU A 277 9.00 -21.49 -16.61
C GLU A 277 9.56 -22.14 -15.35
N ALA A 278 10.26 -23.27 -15.48
CA ALA A 278 10.97 -23.89 -14.37
C ALA A 278 12.11 -23.02 -13.81
N ALA A 279 12.66 -22.10 -14.60
CA ALA A 279 13.72 -21.19 -14.20
C ALA A 279 13.21 -19.89 -13.54
N LEU A 280 11.94 -19.51 -13.72
CA LEU A 280 11.36 -18.31 -13.10
C LEU A 280 11.52 -18.29 -11.58
N LYS A 281 11.37 -19.45 -10.92
CA LYS A 281 11.61 -19.58 -9.47
C LYS A 281 13.02 -19.19 -9.03
N LYS A 282 14.02 -19.32 -9.91
CA LYS A 282 15.42 -18.97 -9.63
C LYS A 282 15.73 -17.50 -9.90
N GLN A 283 14.78 -16.74 -10.44
CA GLN A 283 14.90 -15.33 -10.80
C GLN A 283 13.99 -14.44 -9.94
N ASP A 284 13.67 -14.88 -8.72
CA ASP A 284 12.76 -14.18 -7.81
C ASP A 284 11.35 -13.95 -8.39
N LEU A 285 10.92 -14.80 -9.35
CA LEU A 285 9.58 -14.81 -9.97
C LEU A 285 8.78 -16.04 -9.54
N GLU A 286 8.80 -16.36 -8.24
CA GLU A 286 8.15 -17.56 -7.70
C GLU A 286 6.62 -17.50 -7.82
N ASN A 287 6.01 -16.35 -7.54
CA ASN A 287 4.56 -16.20 -7.59
C ASN A 287 4.03 -16.25 -9.03
N ILE A 288 4.76 -15.69 -10.01
CA ILE A 288 4.43 -15.85 -11.43
C ILE A 288 4.50 -17.33 -11.84
N ALA A 289 5.51 -18.06 -11.37
CA ALA A 289 5.63 -19.50 -11.63
C ALA A 289 4.48 -20.31 -11.00
N LEU A 290 4.13 -20.01 -9.74
CA LEU A 290 2.98 -20.61 -9.06
C LEU A 290 1.66 -20.25 -9.76
N TYR A 291 1.52 -19.02 -10.23
CA TYR A 291 0.34 -18.57 -10.98
C TYR A 291 0.19 -19.32 -12.31
N ASN A 292 1.28 -19.49 -13.06
CA ASN A 292 1.26 -20.31 -14.28
C ASN A 292 0.89 -21.77 -13.98
N GLN A 293 1.47 -22.36 -12.93
CA GLN A 293 1.12 -23.71 -12.49
C GLN A 293 -0.37 -23.82 -12.12
N ALA A 294 -0.93 -22.81 -11.42
CA ALA A 294 -2.34 -22.76 -11.10
C ALA A 294 -3.20 -22.66 -12.36
N LEU A 295 -2.83 -21.83 -13.35
CA LEU A 295 -3.55 -21.72 -14.63
C LEU A 295 -3.58 -23.06 -15.39
N GLU A 296 -2.47 -23.80 -15.41
CA GLU A 296 -2.40 -25.12 -16.06
C GLU A 296 -3.26 -26.17 -15.36
N LEU A 297 -3.38 -26.12 -14.03
CA LEU A 297 -4.28 -26.98 -13.26
C LEU A 297 -5.75 -26.57 -13.43
N GLU A 298 -6.02 -25.27 -13.50
CA GLU A 298 -7.35 -24.72 -13.77
C GLU A 298 -7.88 -25.19 -15.13
N LYS A 299 -7.06 -25.14 -16.18
CA LYS A 299 -7.41 -25.64 -17.53
C LYS A 299 -7.79 -27.13 -17.56
N LYS A 300 -7.21 -27.93 -16.66
CA LYS A 300 -7.48 -29.36 -16.53
C LYS A 300 -8.73 -29.67 -15.71
N THR A 301 -9.33 -28.66 -15.09
CA THR A 301 -10.46 -28.81 -14.18
C THR A 301 -11.76 -28.41 -14.87
N ASP A 302 -12.72 -29.34 -14.95
CA ASP A 302 -14.10 -29.01 -15.32
C ASP A 302 -14.91 -28.71 -14.05
N LEU A 303 -15.24 -27.45 -13.82
CA LEU A 303 -15.92 -27.01 -12.59
C LEU A 303 -17.29 -27.69 -12.39
N LYS A 304 -18.03 -27.98 -13.48
CA LYS A 304 -19.33 -28.66 -13.37
C LYS A 304 -19.15 -30.11 -12.95
N LYS A 305 -18.16 -30.80 -13.52
CA LYS A 305 -17.83 -32.18 -13.12
C LYS A 305 -17.26 -32.24 -11.72
N THR A 306 -16.45 -31.25 -11.33
CA THR A 306 -15.91 -31.09 -9.98
C THR A 306 -17.04 -31.02 -8.95
N GLU A 307 -18.08 -30.25 -9.22
CA GLU A 307 -19.25 -30.15 -8.33
C GLU A 307 -20.07 -31.43 -8.25
N LEU A 308 -20.24 -32.11 -9.39
CA LEU A 308 -20.90 -33.42 -9.42
C LEU A 308 -20.12 -34.45 -8.60
N GLU A 309 -18.80 -34.50 -8.77
CA GLU A 309 -17.89 -35.38 -8.03
C GLU A 309 -17.87 -35.06 -6.54
N ARG A 310 -17.85 -33.77 -6.16
CA ARG A 310 -17.96 -33.33 -4.77
C ARG A 310 -19.28 -33.75 -4.14
N SER A 311 -20.39 -33.60 -4.85
CA SER A 311 -21.72 -34.00 -4.37
C SER A 311 -21.79 -35.52 -4.13
N LYS A 312 -21.26 -36.32 -5.07
CA LYS A 312 -21.13 -37.77 -4.93
C LYS A 312 -20.24 -38.15 -3.74
N LEU A 313 -19.13 -37.43 -3.55
CA LEU A 313 -18.25 -37.62 -2.41
C LEU A 313 -18.99 -37.36 -1.09
N LEU A 314 -19.69 -36.24 -0.98
CA LEU A 314 -20.45 -35.90 0.24
C LEU A 314 -21.56 -36.92 0.53
N GLU A 315 -22.25 -37.42 -0.50
CA GLU A 315 -23.24 -38.48 -0.36
C GLU A 315 -22.60 -39.78 0.19
N TYR A 316 -21.46 -40.19 -0.37
CA TYR A 316 -20.70 -41.33 0.11
C TYR A 316 -20.24 -41.16 1.56
N LEU A 317 -19.67 -40.01 1.90
CA LEU A 317 -19.19 -39.70 3.25
C LEU A 317 -20.34 -39.69 4.27
N THR A 318 -21.52 -39.20 3.90
CA THR A 318 -22.70 -39.21 4.78
C THR A 318 -23.17 -40.63 5.12
N LYS A 319 -22.97 -41.60 4.21
CA LYS A 319 -23.35 -43.00 4.40
C LYS A 319 -22.30 -43.84 5.12
N THR A 320 -21.04 -43.39 5.14
CA THR A 320 -19.90 -44.23 5.57
C THR A 320 -19.17 -43.71 6.80
N LEU A 321 -19.23 -42.41 7.10
CA LEU A 321 -18.52 -41.83 8.23
C LEU A 321 -19.20 -42.14 9.57
N PRO A 322 -18.44 -42.38 10.64
CA PRO A 322 -18.95 -42.37 12.01
C PRO A 322 -19.59 -41.01 12.34
N GLN A 323 -20.62 -41.01 13.20
CA GLN A 323 -21.41 -39.81 13.56
C GLN A 323 -20.54 -38.62 14.02
N ALA A 324 -19.48 -38.88 14.79
CA ALA A 324 -18.54 -37.84 15.24
C ALA A 324 -17.81 -37.15 14.06
N LYS A 325 -17.33 -37.94 13.09
CA LYS A 325 -16.64 -37.44 11.89
C LYS A 325 -17.59 -36.78 10.89
N LEU A 326 -18.83 -37.25 10.81
CA LEU A 326 -19.87 -36.58 10.02
C LEU A 326 -20.17 -35.18 10.56
N LYS A 327 -20.30 -35.03 11.89
CA LYS A 327 -20.50 -33.72 12.54
C LYS A 327 -19.33 -32.77 12.27
N GLU A 328 -18.09 -33.27 12.35
CA GLU A 328 -16.88 -32.50 12.00
C GLU A 328 -16.89 -32.07 10.53
N CYS A 329 -17.28 -32.96 9.61
CA CYS A 329 -17.36 -32.67 8.18
C CYS A 329 -18.40 -31.58 7.85
N LEU A 330 -19.58 -31.63 8.48
CA LEU A 330 -20.60 -30.60 8.35
C LEU A 330 -20.13 -29.25 8.90
N ALA A 331 -19.43 -29.25 10.04
CA ALA A 331 -18.87 -28.03 10.62
C ALA A 331 -17.81 -27.40 9.72
N LYS A 332 -16.88 -28.19 9.16
CA LYS A 332 -15.88 -27.70 8.19
C LYS A 332 -16.52 -27.23 6.89
N THR A 333 -17.56 -27.91 6.41
CA THR A 333 -18.33 -27.47 5.23
C THR A 333 -18.95 -26.09 5.48
N GLN A 334 -19.60 -25.88 6.64
CA GLN A 334 -20.17 -24.57 6.97
C GLN A 334 -19.09 -23.50 7.15
N ALA A 335 -17.97 -23.82 7.83
CA ALA A 335 -16.86 -22.89 8.00
C ALA A 335 -16.27 -22.44 6.64
N ALA A 336 -16.19 -23.33 5.65
CA ALA A 336 -15.73 -22.98 4.31
C ALA A 336 -16.74 -22.09 3.56
N LYS A 337 -18.06 -22.31 3.75
CA LYS A 337 -19.12 -21.44 3.20
C LYS A 337 -19.08 -20.04 3.81
N ASP A 338 -18.79 -19.97 5.11
CA ASP A 338 -18.68 -18.72 5.86
C ASP A 338 -17.31 -18.03 5.66
N GLU A 339 -16.44 -18.55 4.78
CA GLU A 339 -15.07 -18.05 4.53
C GLU A 339 -14.18 -18.02 5.79
N LYS A 340 -14.51 -18.80 6.83
CA LYS A 340 -13.73 -18.91 8.08
C LYS A 340 -12.48 -19.79 7.94
N ILE A 341 -12.47 -20.67 6.96
CA ILE A 341 -11.31 -21.50 6.59
C ILE A 341 -11.05 -21.36 5.09
N LYS A 342 -9.81 -21.58 4.67
CA LYS A 342 -9.46 -21.58 3.25
C LYS A 342 -10.13 -22.73 2.51
N GLN A 343 -10.43 -22.53 1.22
CA GLN A 343 -11.00 -23.59 0.39
C GLN A 343 -10.04 -24.78 0.27
N SER A 344 -8.72 -24.58 0.10
CA SER A 344 -7.77 -25.70 0.08
C SER A 344 -7.82 -26.52 1.37
N GLU A 345 -7.97 -25.89 2.53
CA GLU A 345 -8.08 -26.59 3.82
C GLU A 345 -9.32 -27.49 3.85
N TYR A 346 -10.46 -26.98 3.39
CA TYR A 346 -11.71 -27.74 3.32
C TYR A 346 -11.60 -28.93 2.37
N TYR A 347 -11.14 -28.73 1.14
CA TYR A 347 -11.07 -29.80 0.16
C TYR A 347 -9.98 -30.84 0.48
N ASN A 348 -8.85 -30.43 1.07
CA ASN A 348 -7.87 -31.39 1.60
C ASN A 348 -8.44 -32.21 2.76
N TYR A 349 -9.28 -31.60 3.61
CA TYR A 349 -10.00 -32.36 4.63
C TYR A 349 -10.93 -33.39 4.00
N LEU A 350 -11.73 -33.04 2.98
CA LEU A 350 -12.55 -34.03 2.26
C LEU A 350 -11.71 -35.16 1.65
N LYS A 351 -10.55 -34.84 1.07
CA LYS A 351 -9.59 -35.82 0.55
C LYS A 351 -9.03 -36.73 1.64
N SER A 352 -8.80 -36.21 2.85
CA SER A 352 -8.29 -37.01 3.98
C SER A 352 -9.29 -38.04 4.51
N LEU A 353 -10.59 -37.86 4.23
CA LEU A 353 -11.66 -38.79 4.63
C LEU A 353 -11.83 -39.96 3.65
N LEU A 354 -11.17 -39.90 2.49
CA LEU A 354 -11.22 -40.96 1.49
C LEU A 354 -10.23 -42.08 1.81
N PRO A 355 -10.54 -43.34 1.46
CA PRO A 355 -9.58 -44.43 1.51
C PRO A 355 -8.34 -44.11 0.67
N GLN A 356 -7.14 -44.36 1.20
CA GLN A 356 -5.88 -44.13 0.50
C GLN A 356 -5.71 -45.12 -0.66
N GLY A 357 -5.53 -44.63 -1.89
CA GLY A 357 -5.20 -45.47 -3.05
C GLY A 357 -5.51 -44.83 -4.41
N LYS A 358 -4.76 -45.25 -5.46
CA LYS A 358 -4.91 -44.78 -6.85
C LYS A 358 -6.30 -45.05 -7.47
N SER A 359 -7.12 -45.90 -6.85
CA SER A 359 -8.48 -46.19 -7.34
C SER A 359 -9.43 -45.03 -7.09
N VAL A 360 -9.26 -44.26 -6.01
CA VAL A 360 -10.17 -43.17 -5.64
C VAL A 360 -9.95 -41.93 -6.50
N GLU A 361 -8.70 -41.63 -6.84
CA GLU A 361 -8.34 -40.56 -7.79
C GLU A 361 -9.00 -40.74 -9.16
N LYS A 362 -9.18 -42.00 -9.60
CA LYS A 362 -9.87 -42.32 -10.86
C LYS A 362 -11.39 -42.15 -10.77
N ILE A 363 -11.97 -42.20 -9.57
CA ILE A 363 -13.41 -42.00 -9.35
C ILE A 363 -13.74 -40.51 -9.32
N TYR A 364 -12.83 -39.68 -8.78
CA TYR A 364 -13.01 -38.23 -8.64
C TYR A 364 -11.88 -37.42 -9.32
N PRO A 365 -11.61 -37.62 -10.62
CA PRO A 365 -10.46 -37.02 -11.29
C PRO A 365 -10.52 -35.48 -11.34
N ASN A 366 -11.70 -34.89 -11.53
CA ASN A 366 -11.85 -33.43 -11.59
C ASN A 366 -11.73 -32.80 -10.20
N LEU A 367 -12.27 -33.46 -9.17
CA LEU A 367 -12.14 -33.02 -7.79
C LEU A 367 -10.69 -33.05 -7.31
N PHE A 368 -9.92 -34.10 -7.64
CA PHE A 368 -8.51 -34.14 -7.29
C PHE A 368 -7.69 -33.10 -8.07
N ALA A 369 -7.96 -32.90 -9.36
CA ALA A 369 -7.35 -31.82 -10.12
C ALA A 369 -7.66 -30.42 -9.52
N TYR A 370 -8.90 -30.22 -9.08
CA TYR A 370 -9.31 -28.98 -8.40
C TYR A 370 -8.62 -28.79 -7.05
N ILE A 371 -8.43 -29.87 -6.28
CA ILE A 371 -7.65 -29.84 -5.03
C ILE A 371 -6.21 -29.42 -5.30
N ASP A 372 -5.58 -30.00 -6.32
CA ASP A 372 -4.22 -29.64 -6.71
C ASP A 372 -4.14 -28.17 -7.14
N TYR A 373 -5.12 -27.68 -7.91
CA TYR A 373 -5.27 -26.26 -8.23
C TYR A 373 -5.34 -25.39 -6.98
N LEU A 374 -6.25 -25.68 -6.04
CA LEU A 374 -6.42 -24.92 -4.80
C LEU A 374 -5.15 -24.92 -3.95
N ASN A 375 -4.42 -26.03 -3.92
CA ASN A 375 -3.18 -26.17 -3.16
C ASN A 375 -2.03 -25.33 -3.72
N VAL A 376 -1.99 -25.12 -5.04
CA VAL A 376 -1.03 -24.21 -5.66
C VAL A 376 -1.49 -22.77 -5.51
N PHE A 377 -2.76 -22.50 -5.77
CA PHE A 377 -3.36 -21.18 -5.70
C PHE A 377 -3.20 -20.55 -4.31
N ASP A 378 -3.42 -21.32 -3.24
CA ASP A 378 -3.31 -20.83 -1.85
C ASP A 378 -1.87 -20.53 -1.40
N LYS A 379 -0.85 -20.93 -2.19
CA LYS A 379 0.56 -20.60 -1.96
C LYS A 379 0.98 -19.29 -2.62
N ILE A 380 0.17 -18.78 -3.55
CA ILE A 380 0.48 -17.53 -4.25
C ILE A 380 0.30 -16.38 -3.28
N ASP A 381 1.37 -15.64 -3.04
CA ASP A 381 1.28 -14.33 -2.42
C ASP A 381 0.84 -13.32 -3.49
N ASN A 382 -0.38 -12.82 -3.36
CA ASN A 382 -0.95 -11.90 -4.33
C ASN A 382 -0.19 -10.57 -4.39
N GLU A 383 0.37 -10.10 -3.28
CA GLU A 383 1.10 -8.84 -3.25
C GLU A 383 2.43 -8.98 -4.02
N ASP A 384 3.16 -10.05 -3.72
CA ASP A 384 4.42 -10.34 -4.40
C ASP A 384 4.20 -10.70 -5.87
N LEU A 385 3.10 -11.38 -6.23
CA LEU A 385 2.71 -11.59 -7.62
C LEU A 385 2.63 -10.27 -8.42
N PHE A 386 2.04 -9.22 -7.83
CA PHE A 386 1.97 -7.91 -8.48
C PHE A 386 3.32 -7.17 -8.51
N LYS A 387 4.21 -7.42 -7.54
CA LYS A 387 5.59 -6.89 -7.53
C LYS A 387 6.47 -7.59 -8.56
N GLU A 388 6.22 -8.87 -8.82
CA GLU A 388 6.93 -9.70 -9.79
C GLU A 388 6.52 -9.37 -11.24
N LEU A 389 5.27 -8.95 -11.50
CA LEU A 389 4.79 -8.71 -12.86
C LEU A 389 5.69 -7.76 -13.69
N PRO A 390 6.11 -6.57 -13.20
CA PRO A 390 7.03 -5.71 -13.97
C PRO A 390 8.39 -6.35 -14.27
N GLN A 391 8.93 -7.15 -13.35
CA GLN A 391 10.18 -7.89 -13.57
C GLN A 391 9.98 -8.96 -14.65
N PHE A 392 8.82 -9.63 -14.65
CA PHE A 392 8.46 -10.57 -15.69
C PHE A 392 8.27 -9.88 -17.05
N GLU A 393 7.65 -8.69 -17.09
CA GLU A 393 7.60 -7.87 -18.31
C GLU A 393 9.01 -7.61 -18.84
N ASP A 394 9.94 -7.13 -17.99
CA ASP A 394 11.32 -6.85 -18.38
C ASP A 394 12.04 -8.08 -18.94
N TYR A 395 11.81 -9.24 -18.34
CA TYR A 395 12.33 -10.50 -18.85
C TYR A 395 11.83 -10.79 -20.27
N ILE A 396 10.53 -10.63 -20.54
CA ILE A 396 9.95 -10.83 -21.87
C ILE A 396 10.46 -9.79 -22.88
N TYR A 397 10.51 -8.50 -22.50
CA TYR A 397 11.07 -7.45 -23.35
C TYR A 397 12.51 -7.77 -23.76
N ASN A 398 13.38 -8.10 -22.80
CA ASN A 398 14.77 -8.44 -23.06
C ASN A 398 14.92 -9.67 -23.97
N LYS A 399 14.07 -10.68 -23.79
CA LYS A 399 14.01 -11.86 -24.65
C LYS A 399 13.66 -11.49 -26.10
N LEU A 400 12.61 -10.70 -26.30
CA LEU A 400 12.12 -10.32 -27.63
C LEU A 400 13.04 -9.30 -28.34
N ILE A 401 13.74 -8.46 -27.59
CA ILE A 401 14.80 -7.57 -28.11
C ILE A 401 15.98 -8.38 -28.67
N GLY A 402 16.33 -9.51 -28.03
CA GLY A 402 17.38 -10.40 -28.50
C GLY A 402 18.73 -9.70 -28.64
N ARG A 403 19.34 -9.74 -29.83
CA ARG A 403 20.65 -9.10 -30.09
C ARG A 403 20.56 -7.67 -30.64
N ASN A 404 19.35 -7.11 -30.78
CA ASN A 404 19.17 -5.77 -31.33
C ASN A 404 19.59 -4.70 -30.32
N GLY A 405 20.79 -4.13 -30.51
CA GLY A 405 21.35 -3.10 -29.64
C GLY A 405 20.54 -1.80 -29.65
N ASP A 406 20.05 -1.37 -30.83
CA ASP A 406 19.24 -0.17 -30.97
C ASP A 406 17.90 -0.32 -30.23
N ALA A 407 17.24 -1.48 -30.33
CA ALA A 407 16.01 -1.75 -29.59
C ALA A 407 16.24 -1.84 -28.07
N ARG A 408 17.37 -2.40 -27.63
CA ARG A 408 17.74 -2.45 -26.21
C ARG A 408 17.91 -1.06 -25.61
N GLU A 409 18.65 -0.20 -26.30
CA GLU A 409 18.90 1.16 -25.85
C GLU A 409 17.60 1.98 -25.87
N LEU A 410 16.78 1.84 -26.91
CA LEU A 410 15.48 2.51 -27.00
C LEU A 410 14.52 2.07 -25.88
N TYR A 411 14.50 0.78 -25.53
CA TYR A 411 13.71 0.27 -24.41
C TYR A 411 14.17 0.85 -23.07
N PHE A 412 15.49 0.87 -22.83
CA PHE A 412 16.06 1.49 -21.63
C PHE A 412 15.68 2.98 -21.53
N ILE A 413 15.88 3.75 -22.60
CA ILE A 413 15.55 5.18 -22.64
C ILE A 413 14.05 5.40 -22.43
N SER A 414 13.18 4.61 -23.06
CA SER A 414 11.73 4.74 -22.91
C SER A 414 11.30 4.56 -21.46
N ARG A 415 11.83 3.51 -20.79
CA ARG A 415 11.57 3.25 -19.37
C ARG A 415 12.20 4.30 -18.47
N GLY A 416 13.38 4.80 -18.84
CA GLY A 416 14.07 5.89 -18.16
C GLY A 416 13.29 7.20 -18.19
N ILE A 417 12.67 7.53 -19.33
CA ILE A 417 11.78 8.70 -19.46
C ILE A 417 10.56 8.55 -18.55
N GLU A 418 9.86 7.41 -18.59
CA GLU A 418 8.71 7.15 -17.72
C GLU A 418 9.08 7.22 -16.23
N THR A 419 10.22 6.65 -15.86
CA THR A 419 10.75 6.72 -14.50
C THR A 419 11.06 8.16 -14.09
N PHE A 420 11.65 8.96 -14.98
CA PHE A 420 11.97 10.36 -14.70
C PHE A 420 10.70 11.23 -14.60
N GLU A 421 9.70 11.01 -15.45
CA GLU A 421 8.36 11.60 -15.27
C GLU A 421 7.80 11.26 -13.87
N GLY A 422 7.90 9.99 -13.47
CA GLY A 422 7.49 9.51 -12.14
C GLY A 422 8.23 10.20 -10.99
N LEU A 423 9.54 10.41 -11.12
CA LEU A 423 10.36 11.12 -10.14
C LEU A 423 9.95 12.61 -10.02
N VAL A 424 9.80 13.31 -11.14
CA VAL A 424 9.48 14.74 -11.16
C VAL A 424 8.05 15.00 -10.67
N GLU A 425 7.12 14.08 -10.95
CA GLU A 425 5.74 14.17 -10.46
C GLU A 425 5.55 13.66 -9.02
N ILE A 426 6.60 13.12 -8.40
CA ILE A 426 6.56 12.50 -7.06
C ILE A 426 5.51 11.38 -7.00
N LYS A 427 5.52 10.52 -8.02
CA LYS A 427 4.59 9.39 -8.18
C LYS A 427 5.28 8.07 -8.51
N ILE A 428 6.60 8.02 -8.33
CA ILE A 428 7.41 6.84 -8.64
C ILE A 428 6.89 5.60 -7.91
N THR A 429 6.77 4.51 -8.65
CA THR A 429 6.38 3.19 -8.14
C THR A 429 7.58 2.43 -7.55
N PRO A 430 7.37 1.37 -6.77
CA PRO A 430 8.47 0.52 -6.30
C PRO A 430 9.32 -0.06 -7.44
N ASP A 431 8.69 -0.39 -8.58
CA ASP A 431 9.40 -0.89 -9.77
C ASP A 431 10.33 0.17 -10.38
N GLU A 432 9.80 1.35 -10.63
CA GLU A 432 10.58 2.48 -11.17
C GLU A 432 11.68 2.90 -10.19
N THR A 433 11.43 2.84 -8.87
CA THR A 433 12.43 3.13 -7.83
C THR A 433 13.59 2.13 -7.90
N ARG A 434 13.29 0.84 -8.05
CA ARG A 434 14.29 -0.21 -8.25
C ARG A 434 15.07 0.03 -9.55
N PHE A 435 14.37 0.24 -10.67
CA PHE A 435 14.97 0.48 -11.98
C PHE A 435 15.91 1.69 -11.95
N TYR A 436 15.48 2.79 -11.34
CA TYR A 436 16.30 3.99 -11.18
C TYR A 436 17.56 3.72 -10.34
N THR A 437 17.39 3.10 -9.17
CA THR A 437 18.49 2.85 -8.23
C THR A 437 19.55 1.94 -8.84
N GLU A 438 19.15 0.87 -9.52
CA GLU A 438 20.05 -0.09 -10.15
C GLU A 438 20.77 0.49 -11.38
N ASN A 439 20.15 1.46 -12.05
CA ASN A 439 20.65 2.04 -13.30
C ASN A 439 21.07 3.51 -13.17
N LYS A 440 21.25 4.03 -11.94
CA LYS A 440 21.48 5.45 -11.68
C LYS A 440 22.58 6.07 -12.55
N LYS A 441 23.69 5.34 -12.78
CA LYS A 441 24.80 5.78 -13.64
C LYS A 441 24.46 5.90 -15.14
N LYS A 442 23.42 5.21 -15.59
CA LYS A 442 22.93 5.21 -16.99
C LYS A 442 21.84 6.26 -17.24
N PHE A 443 21.37 6.95 -16.19
CA PHE A 443 20.48 8.10 -16.34
C PHE A 443 21.28 9.34 -16.77
N ASN A 444 21.77 9.29 -18.01
CA ASN A 444 22.48 10.37 -18.68
C ASN A 444 21.60 10.88 -19.84
N ILE A 445 20.87 11.96 -19.59
CA ILE A 445 19.82 12.44 -20.50
C ILE A 445 20.45 13.03 -21.76
N LYS A 446 21.66 13.58 -21.67
CA LYS A 446 22.47 13.96 -22.83
C LYS A 446 22.76 12.79 -23.76
N GLU A 447 23.15 11.63 -23.21
CA GLU A 447 23.34 10.41 -24.01
C GLU A 447 22.04 9.92 -24.64
N TRP A 448 20.92 9.99 -23.91
CA TRP A 448 19.60 9.64 -24.44
C TRP A 448 19.21 10.54 -25.62
N LYS A 449 19.36 11.87 -25.46
CA LYS A 449 19.12 12.87 -26.52
C LYS A 449 19.96 12.57 -27.76
N ASN A 450 21.26 12.28 -27.58
CA ASN A 450 22.16 11.94 -28.68
C ASN A 450 21.72 10.67 -29.42
N PHE A 451 21.36 9.62 -28.68
CA PHE A 451 20.88 8.37 -29.27
C PHE A 451 19.58 8.61 -30.05
N LEU A 452 18.57 9.25 -29.43
CA LEU A 452 17.27 9.50 -30.06
C LEU A 452 17.41 10.38 -31.31
N ALA A 453 18.18 11.47 -31.24
CA ALA A 453 18.41 12.35 -32.40
C ALA A 453 19.13 11.62 -33.55
N LYS A 454 20.14 10.80 -33.24
CA LYS A 454 20.86 9.99 -34.22
C LYS A 454 19.93 8.99 -34.92
N GLN A 455 19.11 8.27 -34.16
CA GLN A 455 18.18 7.29 -34.73
C GLN A 455 17.03 7.98 -35.48
N ALA A 456 16.52 9.10 -34.99
CA ALA A 456 15.50 9.89 -35.67
C ALA A 456 15.98 10.33 -37.06
N LYS A 457 17.21 10.84 -37.15
CA LYS A 457 17.85 11.16 -38.43
C LYS A 457 17.97 9.94 -39.35
N ARG A 458 18.41 8.79 -38.82
CA ARG A 458 18.56 7.54 -39.59
C ARG A 458 17.24 7.05 -40.18
N HIS A 459 16.14 7.24 -39.47
CA HIS A 459 14.80 6.78 -39.87
C HIS A 459 13.91 7.88 -40.47
N ASN A 460 14.46 9.06 -40.78
CA ASN A 460 13.74 10.23 -41.32
C ASN A 460 12.52 10.66 -40.46
N ILE A 461 12.68 10.63 -39.14
CA ILE A 461 11.68 11.09 -38.17
C ILE A 461 11.99 12.54 -37.78
N SER A 462 11.00 13.42 -37.90
CA SER A 462 11.12 14.79 -37.38
C SER A 462 11.15 14.78 -35.86
N THR A 463 12.04 15.55 -35.25
CA THR A 463 12.19 15.64 -33.79
C THR A 463 12.58 17.05 -33.36
N ASN A 464 12.09 17.46 -32.20
CA ASN A 464 12.40 18.75 -31.56
C ASN A 464 13.46 18.59 -30.45
N ILE A 465 14.25 17.51 -30.49
CA ILE A 465 15.29 17.27 -29.49
C ILE A 465 16.44 18.26 -29.66
N ASP A 466 16.62 19.12 -28.67
CA ASP A 466 17.82 19.94 -28.53
C ASP A 466 18.90 19.16 -27.76
N VAL A 467 19.90 18.68 -28.51
CA VAL A 467 21.04 17.89 -27.96
C VAL A 467 22.04 18.74 -27.17
N ASN A 468 22.02 20.07 -27.32
CA ASN A 468 22.96 20.97 -26.64
C ASN A 468 22.41 21.45 -25.28
N SER A 469 21.09 21.45 -25.12
CA SER A 469 20.40 21.81 -23.87
C SER A 469 20.55 20.72 -22.82
N ASN A 470 21.00 21.06 -21.60
CA ASN A 470 21.19 20.12 -20.49
C ASN A 470 20.40 20.41 -19.19
N PRO A 471 19.23 21.09 -19.20
CA PRO A 471 18.49 21.37 -17.96
C PRO A 471 18.07 20.07 -17.27
N LEU A 472 17.59 19.06 -18.00
CA LEU A 472 17.16 17.78 -17.45
C LEU A 472 18.28 17.04 -16.69
N ASP A 473 19.51 17.06 -17.20
CA ASP A 473 20.66 16.44 -16.54
C ASP A 473 20.98 17.14 -15.21
N ASN A 474 20.92 18.48 -15.18
CA ASN A 474 21.11 19.26 -13.95
C ASN A 474 19.94 19.03 -12.97
N HIS A 475 18.71 18.97 -13.48
CA HIS A 475 17.48 18.79 -12.71
C HIS A 475 17.40 17.42 -12.04
N LEU A 476 17.91 16.37 -12.70
CA LEU A 476 17.99 15.03 -12.14
C LEU A 476 18.74 14.99 -10.80
N ALA A 477 19.82 15.78 -10.65
CA ALA A 477 20.57 15.85 -9.39
C ALA A 477 19.74 16.47 -8.24
N PHE A 478 18.88 17.46 -8.54
CA PHE A 478 17.98 18.05 -7.53
C PHE A 478 16.87 17.08 -7.14
N VAL A 479 16.31 16.37 -8.12
CA VAL A 479 15.31 15.32 -7.94
C VAL A 479 15.88 14.19 -7.07
N ASP A 480 17.10 13.76 -7.34
CA ASP A 480 17.85 12.81 -6.53
C ASP A 480 17.92 13.23 -5.07
N ASN A 481 18.34 14.48 -4.83
CA ASN A 481 18.47 15.00 -3.48
C ASN A 481 17.13 15.03 -2.73
N PHE A 482 16.01 15.30 -3.40
CA PHE A 482 14.68 15.23 -2.80
C PHE A 482 14.39 13.81 -2.25
N TYR A 483 14.67 12.78 -3.04
CA TYR A 483 14.45 11.39 -2.65
C TYR A 483 15.46 10.89 -1.61
N ASP A 484 16.72 11.32 -1.68
CA ASP A 484 17.73 11.01 -0.68
C ASP A 484 17.38 11.60 0.70
N ILE A 485 16.80 12.81 0.73
CA ILE A 485 16.30 13.40 1.98
C ILE A 485 15.03 12.68 2.46
N ALA A 486 14.11 12.32 1.56
CA ALA A 486 12.91 11.56 1.91
C ALA A 486 13.27 10.23 2.59
N LEU A 487 14.28 9.51 2.07
CA LEU A 487 14.81 8.31 2.70
C LEU A 487 15.40 8.59 4.09
N GLN A 488 16.11 9.70 4.28
CA GLN A 488 16.61 10.10 5.61
C GLN A 488 15.47 10.39 6.59
N ARG A 489 14.37 11.01 6.12
CA ARG A 489 13.15 11.21 6.92
C ARG A 489 12.58 9.87 7.38
N GLU A 490 12.52 8.86 6.51
CA GLU A 490 12.03 7.51 6.86
C GLU A 490 12.86 6.83 7.96
N TYR A 491 14.19 6.97 7.93
CA TYR A 491 15.04 6.50 9.03
C TYR A 491 14.75 7.24 10.33
N ALA A 492 14.53 8.56 10.28
CA ALA A 492 14.17 9.36 11.44
C ALA A 492 12.78 8.98 11.99
N PHE A 493 11.79 8.76 11.13
CA PHE A 493 10.45 8.30 11.49
C PHE A 493 10.48 6.99 12.25
N ALA A 494 11.21 5.99 11.74
CA ALA A 494 11.32 4.70 12.40
C ALA A 494 11.95 4.84 13.79
N ALA A 495 13.07 5.57 13.90
CA ALA A 495 13.75 5.80 15.17
C ALA A 495 12.88 6.56 16.18
N ASN A 496 12.23 7.65 15.74
CA ASN A 496 11.36 8.49 16.58
C ASN A 496 10.09 7.75 17.00
N THR A 497 9.55 6.88 16.14
CA THR A 497 8.42 6.01 16.47
C THR A 497 8.75 5.10 17.66
N ILE A 498 9.90 4.41 17.61
CA ILE A 498 10.32 3.51 18.67
C ILE A 498 10.61 4.28 19.97
N LYS A 499 11.26 5.44 19.86
CA LYS A 499 11.50 6.33 20.99
C LYS A 499 10.19 6.76 21.65
N ALA A 500 9.22 7.24 20.86
CA ALA A 500 7.92 7.67 21.36
C ALA A 500 7.14 6.52 22.03
N MET A 501 7.15 5.31 21.46
CA MET A 501 6.55 4.13 22.09
C MET A 501 7.19 3.80 23.44
N ASN A 502 8.52 3.95 23.57
CA ASN A 502 9.22 3.67 24.82
C ASN A 502 8.94 4.72 25.90
N GLU A 503 8.83 5.99 25.52
CA GLU A 503 8.71 7.12 26.45
C GLU A 503 7.26 7.44 26.82
N ARG A 504 6.30 7.29 25.90
CA ARG A 504 4.92 7.82 26.02
C ARG A 504 3.86 6.78 26.34
N LEU A 505 4.09 5.50 26.06
CA LEU A 505 3.16 4.43 26.49
C LEU A 505 3.20 4.13 27.99
N PRO A 506 4.35 4.24 28.70
CA PRO A 506 4.39 4.05 30.15
C PRO A 506 3.59 5.09 30.95
N VAL A 507 3.42 6.31 30.42
CA VAL A 507 2.76 7.43 31.12
C VAL A 507 1.99 8.26 30.10
N SER A 508 0.70 8.52 30.33
CA SER A 508 -0.05 9.39 29.43
C SER A 508 0.41 10.84 29.61
N PRO A 509 0.90 11.52 28.56
CA PRO A 509 1.28 12.93 28.66
C PRO A 509 0.08 13.84 28.91
N LEU A 510 -1.13 13.42 28.54
CA LEU A 510 -2.37 14.18 28.70
C LEU A 510 -2.94 14.09 30.12
N THR A 511 -2.85 12.92 30.75
CA THR A 511 -3.45 12.70 32.09
C THR A 511 -2.41 12.60 33.21
N GLY A 512 -1.13 12.44 32.88
CA GLY A 512 -0.06 12.18 33.85
C GLY A 512 -0.13 10.80 34.51
N GLU A 513 -1.11 9.96 34.16
CA GLU A 513 -1.29 8.64 34.76
C GLU A 513 -0.22 7.66 34.26
N LYS A 514 0.41 6.94 35.20
CA LYS A 514 1.18 5.73 34.90
C LYS A 514 0.24 4.70 34.27
N ALA A 515 0.67 4.10 33.17
CA ALA A 515 -0.09 3.22 32.28
C ALA A 515 -1.19 3.94 31.47
N ALA A 516 -0.81 4.78 30.49
CA ALA A 516 -1.71 5.18 29.40
C ALA A 516 -2.33 3.97 28.68
N PHE A 517 -1.61 2.85 28.73
CA PHE A 517 -1.98 1.54 28.27
C PHE A 517 -2.27 0.64 29.49
N LYS A 518 -3.55 0.42 29.82
CA LYS A 518 -4.02 -0.57 30.82
C LYS A 518 -4.66 -1.76 30.08
N PRO A 519 -3.86 -2.65 29.48
CA PRO A 519 -4.42 -3.84 28.84
C PRO A 519 -5.09 -4.72 29.90
N GLN A 520 -6.09 -5.51 29.49
CA GLN A 520 -6.69 -6.50 30.39
C GLN A 520 -5.68 -7.62 30.70
N ASN A 521 -4.80 -7.92 29.74
CA ASN A 521 -3.72 -8.88 29.83
C ASN A 521 -2.39 -8.15 30.12
N PRO A 522 -1.70 -8.45 31.23
CA PRO A 522 -0.42 -7.82 31.57
C PRO A 522 0.70 -8.13 30.57
N ASN A 523 0.53 -9.16 29.74
CA ASN A 523 1.48 -9.55 28.68
C ASN A 523 1.13 -8.96 27.31
N ALA A 524 0.14 -8.05 27.23
CA ALA A 524 -0.23 -7.45 25.96
C ALA A 524 0.91 -6.59 25.39
N PRO A 525 1.14 -6.64 24.07
CA PRO A 525 2.13 -5.78 23.41
C PRO A 525 1.84 -4.30 23.60
N LYS A 526 2.88 -3.48 23.57
CA LYS A 526 2.78 -2.02 23.47
C LYS A 526 2.35 -1.64 22.06
N ILE A 527 1.25 -0.91 21.90
CA ILE A 527 0.66 -0.60 20.59
C ILE A 527 0.67 0.90 20.35
N ALA A 528 1.07 1.31 19.14
CA ALA A 528 0.92 2.67 18.65
C ALA A 528 0.37 2.67 17.22
N VAL A 529 -0.37 3.72 16.88
CA VAL A 529 -0.73 4.02 15.50
C VAL A 529 0.36 4.89 14.87
N LEU A 530 0.73 4.61 13.64
CA LEU A 530 1.66 5.39 12.83
C LEU A 530 0.96 5.87 11.55
N ILE A 531 0.77 7.18 11.40
CA ILE A 531 0.13 7.81 10.26
C ILE A 531 1.20 8.46 9.39
N CYS A 532 1.43 7.92 8.20
CA CYS A 532 2.31 8.50 7.19
C CYS A 532 1.71 8.28 5.80
N GLY A 533 2.16 9.07 4.82
CA GLY A 533 1.82 8.83 3.42
C GLY A 533 2.21 7.43 2.95
N GLY A 534 1.42 6.83 2.06
CA GLY A 534 1.66 5.47 1.55
C GLY A 534 3.00 5.27 0.83
N TYR A 535 3.68 6.36 0.44
CA TYR A 535 5.05 6.33 -0.10
C TYR A 535 6.05 5.74 0.91
N HIS A 536 5.91 6.06 2.20
CA HIS A 536 6.84 5.65 3.25
C HIS A 536 6.68 4.20 3.72
N THR A 537 5.55 3.56 3.37
CA THR A 537 5.17 2.25 3.89
C THR A 537 6.27 1.21 3.70
N SER A 538 6.78 1.03 2.47
CA SER A 538 7.72 -0.07 2.18
C SER A 538 9.04 0.07 2.96
N THR A 539 9.62 1.26 3.03
CA THR A 539 10.86 1.47 3.79
C THR A 539 10.63 1.27 5.28
N LEU A 540 9.57 1.89 5.85
CA LEU A 540 9.28 1.79 7.28
C LEU A 540 9.02 0.35 7.71
N MET A 541 8.21 -0.40 6.95
CA MET A 541 7.92 -1.80 7.27
C MET A 541 9.18 -2.66 7.22
N ASN A 542 10.06 -2.44 6.26
CA ASN A 542 11.37 -3.11 6.21
C ASN A 542 12.27 -2.75 7.40
N LEU A 543 12.26 -1.50 7.86
CA LEU A 543 13.01 -1.08 9.04
C LEU A 543 12.45 -1.73 10.31
N PHE A 544 11.14 -1.84 10.46
CA PHE A 544 10.50 -2.50 11.59
C PHE A 544 10.73 -4.01 11.59
N LYS A 545 10.65 -4.68 10.43
CA LYS A 545 11.00 -6.11 10.26
C LYS A 545 12.41 -6.41 10.75
N LYS A 546 13.39 -5.61 10.31
CA LYS A 546 14.80 -5.75 10.71
C LYS A 546 15.02 -5.58 12.21
N GLN A 547 14.10 -4.94 12.91
CA GLN A 547 14.14 -4.78 14.36
C GLN A 547 13.22 -5.75 15.12
N GLY A 548 12.61 -6.73 14.44
CA GLY A 548 11.69 -7.69 15.05
C GLY A 548 10.38 -7.06 15.57
N ILE A 549 10.04 -5.85 15.10
CA ILE A 549 8.81 -5.15 15.47
C ILE A 549 7.67 -5.63 14.58
N ALA A 550 6.59 -6.06 15.21
CA ALA A 550 5.39 -6.51 14.51
C ALA A 550 4.58 -5.32 14.00
N TYR A 551 3.90 -5.47 12.87
CA TYR A 551 3.10 -4.39 12.31
C TYR A 551 1.85 -4.87 11.57
N VAL A 552 0.90 -3.96 11.41
CA VAL A 552 -0.22 -4.06 10.45
C VAL A 552 -0.25 -2.80 9.60
N VAL A 553 -0.41 -2.94 8.29
CA VAL A 553 -0.68 -1.81 7.39
C VAL A 553 -2.16 -1.76 7.08
N VAL A 554 -2.77 -0.59 7.27
CA VAL A 554 -4.18 -0.32 7.02
C VAL A 554 -4.28 0.86 6.07
N ALA A 555 -5.19 0.81 5.09
CA ALA A 555 -5.50 1.98 4.26
C ALA A 555 -7.00 2.34 4.33
N PRO A 556 -7.34 3.64 4.48
CA PRO A 556 -8.72 4.10 4.39
C PRO A 556 -9.39 3.65 3.10
N ASN A 557 -10.67 3.28 3.16
CA ASN A 557 -11.50 3.06 1.98
C ASN A 557 -11.90 4.42 1.41
N VAL A 558 -11.73 4.58 0.09
CA VAL A 558 -12.06 5.81 -0.62
C VAL A 558 -12.67 5.48 -1.96
N THR A 559 -13.69 6.25 -2.33
CA THR A 559 -14.33 6.25 -3.65
C THR A 559 -13.91 7.48 -4.47
N THR A 560 -13.36 8.49 -3.81
CA THR A 560 -12.91 9.75 -4.40
C THR A 560 -11.41 9.79 -4.64
N ALA A 561 -10.97 10.46 -5.71
CA ALA A 561 -9.56 10.73 -5.94
C ALA A 561 -9.10 11.93 -5.08
N THR A 562 -7.85 11.90 -4.63
CA THR A 562 -7.23 13.03 -3.94
C THR A 562 -7.05 14.22 -4.89
N ASP A 563 -7.45 15.41 -4.44
CA ASP A 563 -7.18 16.65 -5.16
C ASP A 563 -5.71 17.05 -4.99
N LYS A 564 -4.92 16.83 -6.05
CA LYS A 564 -3.49 17.13 -6.08
C LYS A 564 -3.20 18.63 -5.98
N ASN A 565 -4.09 19.48 -6.50
CA ASN A 565 -3.89 20.92 -6.48
C ASN A 565 -4.19 21.49 -5.10
N LEU A 566 -5.25 20.98 -4.45
CA LEU A 566 -5.50 21.29 -3.04
C LEU A 566 -4.32 20.86 -2.18
N TYR A 567 -3.87 19.61 -2.31
CA TYR A 567 -2.72 19.10 -1.55
C TYR A 567 -1.48 19.99 -1.70
N ARG A 568 -1.09 20.32 -2.93
CA ARG A 568 0.07 21.18 -3.19
C ARG A 568 -0.11 22.60 -2.67
N THR A 569 -1.30 23.18 -2.83
CA THR A 569 -1.62 24.52 -2.32
C THR A 569 -1.52 24.55 -0.80
N VAL A 570 -2.16 23.60 -0.13
CA VAL A 570 -2.13 23.47 1.32
C VAL A 570 -0.69 23.29 1.80
N LEU A 571 0.07 22.38 1.19
CA LEU A 571 1.48 22.14 1.56
C LEU A 571 2.31 23.42 1.53
N LYS A 572 2.10 24.30 0.54
CA LYS A 572 2.76 25.59 0.42
C LYS A 572 2.23 26.65 1.40
N GLU A 573 0.92 26.69 1.62
CA GLU A 573 0.26 27.67 2.50
C GLU A 573 0.57 27.43 3.98
N VAL A 574 0.61 26.17 4.40
CA VAL A 574 0.79 25.79 5.81
C VAL A 574 2.26 25.59 6.19
N TYR A 575 3.15 25.53 5.21
CA TYR A 575 4.57 25.35 5.47
C TYR A 575 5.12 26.50 6.31
N THR A 576 5.61 26.14 7.49
CA THR A 576 6.41 26.99 8.36
C THR A 576 7.66 26.19 8.71
N PRO A 577 8.87 26.72 8.49
CA PRO A 577 10.11 26.02 8.84
C PRO A 577 10.07 25.53 10.30
N MET A 578 10.34 24.24 10.49
CA MET A 578 10.30 23.60 11.80
C MET A 578 11.60 23.81 12.56
N ALA A 579 12.73 23.74 11.85
CA ALA A 579 13.99 24.23 12.36
C ALA A 579 13.91 25.76 12.23
N GLY A 580 13.99 26.48 13.36
CA GLY A 580 14.10 27.95 13.30
C GLY A 580 15.21 28.35 12.32
N GLN A 581 15.12 29.53 11.68
CA GLN A 581 16.00 29.97 10.59
C GLN A 581 17.47 29.54 10.81
N VAL A 582 17.90 28.47 10.13
CA VAL A 582 19.29 28.01 10.13
C VAL A 582 19.73 27.89 8.67
N GLU A 583 20.87 28.51 8.38
CA GLU A 583 21.56 28.49 7.10
C GLU A 583 21.80 27.07 6.57
N VAL A 584 21.79 26.95 5.25
CA VAL A 584 21.96 25.73 4.46
C VAL A 584 23.05 24.80 5.04
N ILE A 585 22.65 23.66 5.59
CA ILE A 585 23.57 22.68 6.19
C ILE A 585 24.05 21.67 5.13
N GLN A 586 25.38 21.48 5.08
CA GLN A 586 26.13 20.44 4.34
C GLN A 586 25.62 19.00 4.64
N PRO A 587 25.90 17.98 3.80
CA PRO A 587 25.34 16.65 3.96
C PRO A 587 25.65 16.05 5.35
N ILE A 588 24.59 15.83 6.14
CA ILE A 588 24.66 15.24 7.47
C ILE A 588 24.86 13.73 7.33
N ALA A 589 25.79 13.16 8.10
CA ALA A 589 26.01 11.73 8.16
C ALA A 589 24.70 10.98 8.52
N LYS A 590 24.42 9.88 7.80
CA LYS A 590 23.23 9.04 8.01
C LYS A 590 23.08 8.69 9.51
N PRO A 591 21.93 8.93 10.15
CA PRO A 591 21.73 8.57 11.55
C PRO A 591 21.92 7.05 11.71
N THR A 592 22.80 6.65 12.63
CA THR A 592 23.07 5.24 12.91
C THR A 592 21.96 4.67 13.79
N LEU A 593 21.21 3.71 13.24
CA LEU A 593 20.35 2.83 14.04
C LEU A 593 21.23 1.92 14.90
N PRO A 594 21.06 1.88 16.24
CA PRO A 594 21.73 0.89 17.08
C PRO A 594 21.32 -0.52 16.63
N GLY A 595 22.28 -1.35 16.20
CA GLY A 595 22.04 -2.76 15.86
C GLY A 595 22.22 -3.16 14.39
N LEU A 596 22.51 -2.24 13.46
CA LEU A 596 23.00 -2.63 12.12
C LEU A 596 24.53 -2.71 12.11
N LEU A 597 25.06 -3.93 12.23
CA LEU A 597 26.46 -4.19 11.86
C LEU A 597 26.65 -3.81 10.38
N ARG A 598 27.63 -2.94 10.10
CA ARG A 598 28.10 -2.64 8.74
C ARG A 598 28.60 -3.95 8.11
N GLN A 599 27.84 -4.54 7.20
CA GLN A 599 28.45 -5.36 6.14
C GLN A 599 28.88 -4.42 5.03
N GLN A 600 30.07 -3.84 5.17
CA GLN A 600 30.78 -3.28 4.03
C GLN A 600 31.58 -4.40 3.36
N SER A 601 31.45 -4.43 2.04
CA SER A 601 32.15 -5.31 1.10
C SER A 601 33.67 -5.23 1.29
N ASN A 602 34.25 -6.23 1.96
CA ASN A 602 35.67 -6.51 1.84
C ASN A 602 35.90 -7.34 0.57
N LYS A 603 36.18 -6.66 -0.54
CA LYS A 603 37.02 -7.22 -1.61
C LYS A 603 37.95 -6.14 -2.15
N GLU A 604 39.23 -6.44 -2.01
CA GLU A 604 40.36 -6.00 -2.83
C GLU A 604 40.96 -4.61 -2.53
N ASN A 605 41.86 -4.60 -1.54
CA ASN A 605 43.18 -4.00 -1.71
C ASN A 605 44.21 -5.07 -1.31
N LYS A 606 44.87 -5.68 -2.30
CA LYS A 606 46.08 -6.47 -2.07
C LYS A 606 47.25 -5.51 -1.99
N GLU A 607 47.84 -5.46 -0.81
CA GLU A 607 49.15 -4.87 -0.57
C GLU A 607 50.21 -5.60 -1.41
N VAL A 608 51.05 -4.80 -2.07
CA VAL A 608 52.33 -5.24 -2.64
C VAL A 608 53.36 -5.14 -1.51
N PRO A 609 54.04 -6.24 -1.11
CA PRO A 609 55.13 -6.14 -0.15
C PRO A 609 56.41 -5.71 -0.86
N SER A 610 57.01 -4.65 -0.35
CA SER A 610 58.38 -4.22 -0.60
C SER A 610 59.39 -5.20 0.02
N GLY A 611 60.41 -5.57 -0.75
CA GLY A 611 61.75 -5.88 -0.23
C GLY A 611 62.23 -7.31 -0.42
N GLN A 612 62.93 -7.59 -1.54
CA GLN A 612 64.40 -7.65 -1.66
C GLN A 612 64.78 -8.10 -3.07
#